data_AF-A0A3C0GF29-F1
#
_entry.id   AF-A0A3C0GF29-F1
#
_cell.length_a   1.000
_cell.length_b   1.000
_cell.length_c   1.000
_cell.angle_alpha   90.00
_cell.angle_beta   90.00
_cell.angle_gamma   90.00
#
_symmetry.space_group_name_H-M   'P 1'
#
loop_
_entity.id
_entity.type
_entity.pdbx_description
1 polymer ?
#
loop_
_entity_poly.entity_id
_entity_poly.type
_entity_poly.pdbx_seq_one_letter_code
_entity_poly.pdbx_strand_id
1 'polypeptide(L)'
;MKHLSKLLVVVLLVVGINNIQAQDENNPWQVQFGVNAIDVYPTSDVSSFGNEFFNANDHWNILPSISYVGVSKSIGDGFSVGARGSLNKISKLGDVSVDDLSHYAIDGTIKYDIIKRQTVLDPFIEIGGGYTWIDEIGAGTANGGVGLNIWFSENLGLTLQSSYKHAFEDYLAP
;
A
#
# COMPACT_ATOMS: atom_id res chain seq x y z
N MET A 1 -1.14 -16.05 -19.52
CA MET A 1 -2.36 -15.49 -18.90
C MET A 1 -3.37 -16.54 -18.42
N LYS A 2 -3.80 -17.53 -19.22
CA LYS A 2 -4.88 -18.49 -18.84
C LYS A 2 -4.64 -19.36 -17.60
N HIS A 3 -3.39 -19.60 -17.22
CA HIS A 3 -3.03 -20.41 -16.04
C HIS A 3 -2.69 -19.56 -14.80
N LEU A 4 -2.30 -18.30 -15.01
CA LEU A 4 -1.98 -17.37 -13.92
C LEU A 4 -3.25 -17.01 -13.13
N SER A 5 -4.36 -16.81 -13.84
CA SER A 5 -5.68 -16.60 -13.23
C SER A 5 -6.13 -17.80 -12.38
N LYS A 6 -5.84 -19.04 -12.82
CA LYS A 6 -6.16 -20.25 -12.08
C LYS A 6 -5.27 -20.42 -10.85
N LEU A 7 -3.97 -20.12 -10.98
CA LEU A 7 -3.02 -20.14 -9.87
C LEU A 7 -3.42 -19.10 -8.80
N LEU A 8 -3.79 -17.89 -9.21
CA LEU A 8 -4.22 -16.82 -8.32
C LEU A 8 -5.50 -17.19 -7.56
N VAL A 9 -6.48 -17.81 -8.24
CA VAL A 9 -7.70 -18.33 -7.60
C VAL A 9 -7.37 -19.46 -6.61
N VAL A 10 -6.46 -20.38 -6.97
CA VAL A 10 -6.03 -21.46 -6.07
C VAL A 10 -5.30 -20.92 -4.85
N VAL A 11 -4.41 -19.94 -5.02
CA VAL A 11 -3.73 -19.26 -3.91
C VAL A 11 -4.74 -18.54 -3.01
N LEU A 12 -5.69 -17.79 -3.58
CA LEU A 12 -6.78 -17.16 -2.83
C LEU A 12 -7.63 -18.16 -2.05
N LEU A 13 -7.95 -19.32 -2.64
CA LEU A 13 -8.72 -20.37 -1.96
C LEU A 13 -7.92 -21.06 -0.85
N VAL A 14 -6.63 -21.32 -1.06
CA VAL A 14 -5.76 -21.96 -0.05
C VAL A 14 -5.50 -21.02 1.12
N VAL A 15 -5.37 -19.71 0.86
CA VAL A 15 -5.20 -18.69 1.91
C VAL A 15 -6.53 -18.39 2.61
N GLY A 16 -7.66 -18.40 1.91
CA GLY A 16 -8.96 -17.99 2.45
C GLY A 16 -9.66 -18.99 3.39
N ILE A 17 -9.23 -20.26 3.46
CA ILE A 17 -9.93 -21.31 4.23
C ILE A 17 -9.35 -21.49 5.65
N ASN A 18 -8.26 -20.80 6.00
CA ASN A 18 -7.62 -20.98 7.30
C ASN A 18 -7.88 -19.80 8.25
N ASN A 19 -8.86 -20.00 9.14
CA ASN A 19 -9.15 -19.23 10.36
C ASN A 19 -9.86 -17.88 10.20
N ILE A 20 -11.12 -17.89 10.65
CA ILE A 20 -12.15 -16.87 10.49
C ILE A 20 -12.23 -16.06 11.79
N GLN A 21 -11.25 -15.19 12.08
CA GLN A 21 -11.35 -14.14 13.12
C GLN A 21 -10.36 -12.99 12.80
N ALA A 22 -10.56 -11.86 13.44
CA ALA A 22 -9.69 -10.69 13.53
C ALA A 22 -8.21 -11.00 13.73
N GLN A 23 -7.31 -10.15 13.18
CA GLN A 23 -5.89 -10.18 13.53
C GLN A 23 -5.68 -9.89 15.02
N ASP A 24 -5.24 -10.91 15.76
CA ASP A 24 -4.80 -10.90 17.15
C ASP A 24 -3.65 -11.93 17.36
N GLU A 25 -3.18 -12.17 18.59
CA GLU A 25 -2.12 -13.17 18.86
C GLU A 25 -2.50 -14.60 18.43
N ASN A 26 -3.80 -14.90 18.29
CA ASN A 26 -4.33 -16.23 17.95
C ASN A 26 -4.60 -16.40 16.45
N ASN A 27 -4.90 -15.32 15.72
CA ASN A 27 -5.02 -15.34 14.26
C ASN A 27 -4.11 -14.28 13.62
N PRO A 28 -2.82 -14.58 13.38
CA PRO A 28 -1.86 -13.52 13.14
C PRO A 28 -1.92 -12.98 11.70
N TRP A 29 -2.55 -13.67 10.74
CA TRP A 29 -2.44 -13.31 9.32
C TRP A 29 -3.54 -12.36 8.85
N GLN A 30 -3.14 -11.34 8.10
CA GLN A 30 -4.04 -10.43 7.39
C GLN A 30 -3.68 -10.40 5.91
N VAL A 31 -4.69 -10.47 5.05
CA VAL A 31 -4.56 -10.27 3.61
C VAL A 31 -5.30 -9.00 3.23
N GLN A 32 -4.66 -8.17 2.43
CA GLN A 32 -5.20 -6.89 1.95
C GLN A 32 -5.16 -6.87 0.44
N PHE A 33 -6.18 -6.28 -0.17
CA PHE A 33 -6.20 -5.94 -1.58
C PHE A 33 -7.00 -4.65 -1.73
N GLY A 34 -6.62 -3.81 -2.68
CA GLY A 34 -7.31 -2.55 -2.87
C GLY A 34 -6.78 -1.74 -4.01
N VAL A 35 -7.16 -0.46 -3.99
CA VAL A 35 -6.75 0.55 -4.96
C VAL A 35 -5.84 1.54 -4.24
N ASN A 36 -4.79 1.97 -4.92
CA ASN A 36 -3.91 3.05 -4.53
C ASN A 36 -4.05 4.21 -5.53
N ALA A 37 -3.79 5.42 -5.03
CA ALA A 37 -3.63 6.61 -5.83
C ALA A 37 -2.19 7.10 -5.62
N ILE A 38 -1.47 7.38 -6.71
CA ILE A 38 -0.09 7.87 -6.64
C ILE A 38 -0.08 9.33 -7.06
N ASP A 39 0.38 10.17 -6.15
CA ASP A 39 0.71 11.56 -6.42
C ASP A 39 2.23 11.70 -6.45
N VAL A 40 2.77 12.20 -7.56
CA VAL A 40 4.20 12.44 -7.78
C VAL A 40 4.50 13.94 -7.85
N TYR A 41 3.57 14.79 -7.39
CA TYR A 41 3.77 16.23 -7.40
C TYR A 41 4.99 16.62 -6.56
N PRO A 42 5.96 17.38 -7.13
CA PRO A 42 7.20 17.67 -6.45
C PRO A 42 6.97 18.52 -5.20
N THR A 43 7.31 17.95 -4.04
CA THR A 43 7.47 18.72 -2.79
C THR A 43 8.92 19.21 -2.71
N SER A 44 9.33 20.08 -3.63
CA SER A 44 10.69 20.64 -3.65
C SER A 44 10.95 21.59 -2.48
N ASP A 45 9.93 21.90 -1.68
CA ASP A 45 9.99 22.72 -0.50
C ASP A 45 9.21 22.06 0.65
N VAL A 46 9.81 21.95 1.83
CA VAL A 46 9.12 21.38 3.03
C VAL A 46 7.88 22.21 3.40
N SER A 47 7.86 23.48 3.01
CA SER A 47 6.74 24.41 3.17
C SER A 47 5.55 24.13 2.23
N SER A 48 5.73 23.30 1.20
CA SER A 48 4.70 22.88 0.23
C SER A 48 4.37 21.38 0.34
N PHE A 49 4.93 20.67 1.32
CA PHE A 49 4.58 19.28 1.60
C PHE A 49 3.10 19.16 2.00
N GLY A 50 2.31 18.55 1.12
CA GLY A 50 0.87 18.38 1.32
C GLY A 50 -0.01 19.49 0.73
N ASN A 51 0.56 20.53 0.09
CA ASN A 51 -0.22 21.36 -0.82
C ASN A 51 -0.75 20.47 -1.94
N GLU A 52 -2.02 20.60 -2.29
CA GLU A 52 -2.72 19.79 -3.30
C GLU A 52 -2.89 18.29 -2.99
N PHE A 53 -2.52 17.79 -1.80
CA PHE A 53 -2.66 16.37 -1.44
C PHE A 53 -4.08 15.80 -1.62
N PHE A 54 -5.12 16.63 -1.47
CA PHE A 54 -6.51 16.26 -1.67
C PHE A 54 -7.07 16.61 -3.07
N ASN A 55 -6.26 17.20 -3.96
CA ASN A 55 -6.67 17.50 -5.33
C ASN A 55 -6.54 16.26 -6.23
N ALA A 56 -7.43 15.31 -5.96
CA ALA A 56 -7.48 14.02 -6.64
C ALA A 56 -7.78 14.14 -8.15
N ASN A 57 -8.45 15.21 -8.59
CA ASN A 57 -8.75 15.40 -10.02
C ASN A 57 -7.50 15.74 -10.82
N ASP A 58 -6.58 16.52 -10.23
CA ASP A 58 -5.46 17.09 -10.97
C ASP A 58 -4.19 16.26 -10.85
N HIS A 59 -3.90 15.62 -9.71
CA HIS A 59 -2.57 15.02 -9.47
C HIS A 59 -2.55 13.51 -9.20
N TRP A 60 -3.70 12.89 -8.89
CA TRP A 60 -3.71 11.47 -8.55
C TRP A 60 -3.71 10.58 -9.79
N ASN A 61 -2.76 9.65 -9.81
CA ASN A 61 -2.70 8.55 -10.75
C ASN A 61 -3.44 7.34 -10.15
N ILE A 62 -4.60 7.01 -10.70
CA ILE A 62 -5.46 5.93 -10.21
C ILE A 62 -5.69 4.92 -11.33
N LEU A 63 -5.31 3.68 -11.10
CA LEU A 63 -5.69 2.57 -11.97
C LEU A 63 -7.10 2.09 -11.59
N PRO A 64 -8.06 1.97 -12.53
CA PRO A 64 -9.42 1.52 -12.24
C PRO A 64 -9.50 -0.01 -12.04
N SER A 65 -8.61 -0.57 -11.22
CA SER A 65 -8.56 -1.98 -10.85
C SER A 65 -7.87 -2.17 -9.51
N ILE A 66 -7.89 -3.39 -8.96
CA ILE A 66 -7.03 -3.75 -7.82
C ILE A 66 -5.58 -3.45 -8.21
N SER A 67 -4.94 -2.57 -7.45
CA SER A 67 -3.63 -2.00 -7.75
C SER A 67 -2.61 -2.28 -6.63
N TYR A 68 -3.04 -2.95 -5.56
CA TYR A 68 -2.12 -3.59 -4.62
C TYR A 68 -2.69 -4.85 -3.97
N VAL A 69 -1.79 -5.70 -3.51
CA VAL A 69 -2.04 -6.84 -2.62
C VAL A 69 -1.00 -6.83 -1.51
N GLY A 70 -1.40 -7.17 -0.30
CA GLY A 70 -0.52 -7.26 0.85
C GLY A 70 -0.84 -8.45 1.73
N VAL A 71 0.19 -8.97 2.38
CA VAL A 71 0.06 -9.96 3.45
C VAL A 71 0.88 -9.50 4.64
N SER A 72 0.28 -9.54 5.83
CA SER A 72 0.98 -9.22 7.06
C SER A 72 0.68 -10.25 8.14
N LYS A 73 1.61 -10.36 9.08
CA LYS A 73 1.53 -11.24 10.23
C LYS A 73 1.73 -10.43 11.50
N SER A 74 0.79 -10.51 12.44
CA SER A 74 0.96 -10.01 13.79
C SER A 74 2.05 -10.78 14.50
N ILE A 75 2.96 -10.04 15.14
CA ILE A 75 4.10 -10.57 15.91
C ILE A 75 3.99 -10.27 17.40
N GLY A 76 2.83 -9.77 17.85
CA GLY A 76 2.55 -9.44 19.25
C GLY A 76 2.62 -7.94 19.53
N ASP A 77 2.02 -7.53 20.66
CA ASP A 77 2.05 -6.15 21.15
C ASP A 77 1.59 -5.06 20.17
N GLY A 78 0.70 -5.41 19.24
CA GLY A 78 0.19 -4.48 18.21
C GLY A 78 1.14 -4.30 17.02
N PHE A 79 2.26 -5.04 16.98
CA PHE A 79 3.16 -5.05 15.84
C PHE A 79 2.75 -6.11 14.82
N SER A 80 2.88 -5.76 13.54
CA SER A 80 2.78 -6.68 12.43
C SER A 80 3.92 -6.48 11.44
N VAL A 81 4.38 -7.56 10.82
CA VAL A 81 5.36 -7.53 9.73
C VAL A 81 4.72 -8.07 8.47
N GLY A 82 5.01 -7.47 7.32
CA GLY A 82 4.34 -7.83 6.08
C GLY A 82 5.13 -7.55 4.83
N ALA A 83 4.51 -7.93 3.72
CA ALA A 83 4.95 -7.60 2.38
C ALA A 83 3.76 -7.06 1.57
N ARG A 84 4.00 -6.05 0.74
CA ARG A 84 3.02 -5.44 -0.16
C ARG A 84 3.59 -5.39 -1.57
N GLY A 85 2.83 -5.90 -2.52
CA GLY A 85 3.07 -5.70 -3.95
C GLY A 85 2.06 -4.69 -4.49
N SER A 86 2.52 -3.73 -5.28
CA SER A 86 1.63 -2.77 -5.93
C SER A 86 2.00 -2.52 -7.38
N LEU A 87 1.01 -2.09 -8.14
CA LEU A 87 1.14 -1.67 -9.52
C LEU A 87 0.23 -0.47 -9.76
N ASN A 88 0.63 0.44 -10.62
CA ASN A 88 -0.20 1.56 -11.05
C ASN A 88 0.28 2.05 -12.41
N LYS A 89 -0.32 3.12 -12.92
CA LYS A 89 0.03 3.77 -14.16
C LYS A 89 0.10 5.27 -13.92
N ILE A 90 1.27 5.85 -14.13
CA ILE A 90 1.55 7.28 -13.93
C ILE A 90 1.38 7.98 -15.28
N SER A 91 0.27 8.68 -15.46
CA SER A 91 0.02 9.55 -16.62
C SER A 91 0.31 11.02 -16.31
N LYS A 92 0.42 11.36 -15.02
CA LYS A 92 0.71 12.69 -14.52
C LYS A 92 1.92 12.65 -13.59
N LEU A 93 3.02 13.27 -14.01
CA LEU A 93 4.25 13.40 -13.23
C LEU A 93 4.37 14.85 -12.74
N GLY A 94 3.67 15.16 -11.65
CA GLY A 94 3.45 16.54 -11.21
C GLY A 94 2.61 17.32 -12.22
N ASP A 95 3.16 18.42 -12.75
CA ASP A 95 2.53 19.24 -13.81
C ASP A 95 2.87 18.77 -15.23
N VAL A 96 3.69 17.72 -15.38
CA VAL A 96 4.13 17.20 -16.68
C VAL A 96 3.26 16.01 -17.08
N SER A 97 2.65 16.10 -18.26
CA SER A 97 2.00 14.96 -18.90
C SER A 97 3.06 14.03 -19.49
N VAL A 98 2.97 12.74 -19.19
CA VAL A 98 3.90 11.70 -19.65
C VAL A 98 3.16 10.61 -20.41
N ASP A 99 3.88 9.83 -21.21
CA ASP A 99 3.34 8.68 -21.94
C ASP A 99 3.12 7.48 -21.00
N ASP A 100 2.22 7.65 -20.03
CA ASP A 100 1.54 6.53 -19.39
C ASP A 100 2.50 5.50 -18.73
N LEU A 101 3.44 6.00 -17.93
CA LEU A 101 4.53 5.23 -17.32
C LEU A 101 3.99 4.13 -16.41
N SER A 102 4.55 2.93 -16.53
CA SER A 102 4.20 1.83 -15.63
C SER A 102 4.81 2.03 -14.25
N HIS A 103 4.07 1.76 -13.18
CA HIS A 103 4.60 1.77 -11.82
C HIS A 103 4.43 0.38 -11.21
N TYR A 104 5.49 -0.14 -10.60
CA TYR A 104 5.47 -1.37 -9.81
C TYR A 104 6.25 -1.17 -8.52
N ALA A 105 5.84 -1.81 -7.44
CA ALA A 105 6.63 -1.83 -6.22
C ALA A 105 6.47 -3.12 -5.42
N ILE A 106 7.53 -3.49 -4.72
CA ILE A 106 7.55 -4.54 -3.71
C ILE A 106 8.11 -3.93 -2.43
N ASP A 107 7.34 -3.99 -1.35
CA ASP A 107 7.64 -3.35 -0.08
C ASP A 107 7.58 -4.36 1.06
N GLY A 108 8.57 -4.34 1.93
CA GLY A 108 8.48 -4.93 3.27
C GLY A 108 7.94 -3.89 4.25
N THR A 109 7.02 -4.28 5.14
CA THR A 109 6.33 -3.37 6.04
C THR A 109 6.40 -3.82 7.49
N ILE A 110 6.47 -2.84 8.40
CA ILE A 110 6.28 -2.98 9.83
C ILE A 110 5.16 -2.02 10.22
N LYS A 111 4.06 -2.57 10.74
CA LYS A 111 2.88 -1.83 11.18
C LYS A 111 2.81 -1.87 12.71
N TYR A 112 2.43 -0.75 13.32
CA TYR A 112 2.10 -0.67 14.74
C TYR A 112 0.69 -0.09 14.91
N ASP A 113 -0.19 -0.87 15.52
CA ASP A 113 -1.56 -0.48 15.84
C ASP A 113 -1.56 0.40 17.11
N ILE A 114 -1.95 1.67 16.99
CA ILE A 114 -1.87 2.68 18.06
C ILE A 114 -2.83 2.34 19.20
N ILE A 115 -4.05 1.97 18.82
CA ILE A 115 -5.07 1.50 19.75
C ILE A 115 -5.20 0.02 19.47
N LYS A 116 -4.72 -0.82 20.42
CA LYS A 116 -4.88 -2.28 20.33
C LYS A 116 -6.33 -2.59 19.98
N ARG A 117 -6.54 -3.55 19.07
CA ARG A 117 -7.81 -3.93 18.44
C ARG A 117 -8.94 -4.31 19.41
N GLN A 118 -9.43 -3.32 20.14
CA GLN A 118 -10.54 -3.41 21.10
C GLN A 118 -11.77 -2.65 20.59
N THR A 119 -11.60 -1.91 19.50
CA THR A 119 -12.59 -1.00 18.93
C THR A 119 -12.77 -1.26 17.43
N VAL A 120 -13.92 -0.82 16.90
CA VAL A 120 -14.24 -0.85 15.46
C VAL A 120 -13.20 -0.07 14.64
N LEU A 121 -12.65 0.99 15.23
CA LEU A 121 -11.60 1.82 14.67
C LEU A 121 -10.25 1.39 15.24
N ASP A 122 -9.30 1.15 14.36
CA ASP A 122 -7.97 0.64 14.68
C ASP A 122 -6.93 1.47 13.89
N PRO A 123 -6.54 2.65 14.42
CA PRO A 123 -5.55 3.52 13.80
C PRO A 123 -4.15 2.94 13.95
N PHE A 124 -3.33 3.06 12.91
CA PHE A 124 -1.98 2.51 12.88
C PHE A 124 -0.98 3.46 12.22
N ILE A 125 0.30 3.21 12.51
CA ILE A 125 1.43 3.73 11.74
C ILE A 125 2.14 2.58 11.02
N GLU A 126 2.74 2.86 9.88
CA GLU A 126 3.50 1.90 9.10
C GLU A 126 4.84 2.51 8.69
N ILE A 127 5.90 1.72 8.81
CA ILE A 127 7.19 2.02 8.19
C ILE A 127 7.59 0.85 7.30
N GLY A 128 8.42 1.09 6.32
CA GLY A 128 8.85 0.04 5.42
C GLY A 128 10.03 0.43 4.55
N GLY A 129 10.50 -0.56 3.82
CA GLY A 129 11.49 -0.36 2.76
C GLY A 129 11.13 -1.25 1.59
N GLY A 130 11.50 -0.84 0.39
CA GLY A 130 11.10 -1.56 -0.80
C GLY A 130 11.96 -1.23 -1.99
N TYR A 131 11.48 -1.71 -3.12
CA TYR A 131 12.02 -1.39 -4.42
C TYR A 131 10.86 -1.01 -5.35
N THR A 132 10.99 0.14 -5.99
CA THR A 132 10.00 0.69 -6.91
C THR A 132 10.59 0.77 -8.29
N TRP A 133 9.77 0.44 -9.28
CA TRP A 133 10.05 0.64 -10.69
C TRP A 133 9.07 1.66 -11.24
N ILE A 134 9.59 2.69 -11.90
CA ILE A 134 8.85 3.56 -12.80
C ILE A 134 9.40 3.30 -14.19
N ASP A 135 8.58 2.72 -15.04
CA ASP A 135 8.97 2.21 -16.34
C ASP A 135 10.16 1.23 -16.24
N GLU A 136 11.26 1.46 -16.97
CA GLU A 136 12.46 0.62 -16.90
C GLU A 136 13.39 0.98 -15.72
N ILE A 137 13.12 2.07 -15.01
CA ILE A 137 14.00 2.61 -13.96
C ILE A 137 13.59 2.09 -12.59
N GLY A 138 14.54 1.50 -11.87
CA GLY A 138 14.35 0.93 -10.54
C GLY A 138 15.13 1.66 -9.46
N ALA A 139 14.55 1.76 -8.27
CA ALA A 139 15.13 2.46 -7.13
C ALA A 139 14.76 1.80 -5.79
N GLY A 140 15.69 1.84 -4.84
CA GLY A 140 15.42 1.49 -3.46
C GLY A 140 14.59 2.57 -2.79
N THR A 141 13.70 2.18 -1.89
CA THR A 141 12.80 3.13 -1.23
C THR A 141 12.72 2.93 0.28
N ALA A 142 12.50 4.04 0.98
CA ALA A 142 12.06 4.07 2.38
C ALA A 142 10.63 4.62 2.46
N ASN A 143 9.79 3.95 3.23
CA ASN A 143 8.35 4.17 3.25
C ASN A 143 7.91 4.54 4.68
N GLY A 144 7.01 5.50 4.80
CA GLY A 144 6.35 5.85 6.06
C GLY A 144 4.88 6.16 5.81
N GLY A 145 4.00 5.73 6.70
CA GLY A 145 2.57 5.89 6.51
C GLY A 145 1.77 5.88 7.80
N VAL A 146 0.55 6.37 7.69
CA VAL A 146 -0.46 6.34 8.74
C VAL A 146 -1.76 5.84 8.13
N GLY A 147 -2.55 5.14 8.92
CA GLY A 147 -3.81 4.60 8.43
C GLY A 147 -4.80 4.28 9.53
N LEU A 148 -5.95 3.83 9.08
CA LEU A 148 -7.09 3.47 9.90
C LEU A 148 -7.72 2.21 9.32
N ASN A 149 -7.78 1.15 10.13
CA ASN A 149 -8.62 0.00 9.88
C ASN A 149 -10.01 0.27 10.46
N ILE A 150 -11.05 0.01 9.67
CA ILE A 150 -12.46 0.11 10.04
C ILE A 150 -13.05 -1.30 9.93
N TRP A 151 -13.29 -1.94 11.07
CA TRP A 151 -13.72 -3.34 11.14
C TRP A 151 -15.24 -3.45 11.12
N PHE A 152 -15.80 -4.07 10.07
CA PHE A 152 -17.25 -4.33 9.97
C PHE A 152 -17.65 -5.62 10.69
N SER A 153 -16.68 -6.50 10.89
CA SER A 153 -16.81 -7.77 11.59
C SER A 153 -15.45 -8.14 12.18
N GLU A 154 -15.37 -9.30 12.81
CA GLU A 154 -14.10 -9.82 13.29
C GLU A 154 -13.10 -10.00 12.15
N ASN A 155 -13.46 -10.53 10.98
CA ASN A 155 -12.48 -10.89 9.94
C ASN A 155 -12.44 -9.95 8.73
N LEU A 156 -13.41 -9.04 8.59
CA LEU A 156 -13.53 -8.14 7.45
C LEU A 156 -13.51 -6.68 7.90
N GLY A 157 -12.66 -5.89 7.25
CA GLY A 157 -12.57 -4.45 7.46
C GLY A 157 -12.10 -3.72 6.21
N LEU A 158 -12.18 -2.41 6.28
CA LEU A 158 -11.66 -1.48 5.29
C LEU A 158 -10.42 -0.79 5.86
N THR A 159 -9.35 -0.70 5.07
CA THR A 159 -8.16 0.07 5.42
C THR A 159 -8.12 1.34 4.60
N LEU A 160 -8.01 2.47 5.29
CA LEU A 160 -7.66 3.75 4.69
C LEU A 160 -6.23 4.07 5.11
N GLN A 161 -5.34 4.29 4.15
CA GLN A 161 -3.93 4.52 4.43
C GLN A 161 -3.40 5.63 3.53
N SER A 162 -2.59 6.51 4.13
CA SER A 162 -1.71 7.43 3.42
C SER A 162 -0.27 7.01 3.66
N SER A 163 0.54 7.00 2.61
CA SER A 163 1.95 6.63 2.69
C SER A 163 2.81 7.57 1.86
N TYR A 164 3.90 8.03 2.45
CA TYR A 164 5.00 8.68 1.79
C TYR A 164 6.08 7.67 1.43
N LYS A 165 6.63 7.78 0.23
CA LYS A 165 7.68 6.91 -0.31
C LYS A 165 8.84 7.77 -0.79
N HIS A 166 9.98 7.64 -0.13
CA HIS A 166 11.22 8.28 -0.52
C HIS A 166 12.05 7.31 -1.37
N ALA A 167 12.41 7.72 -2.59
CA ALA A 167 13.37 7.01 -3.41
C ALA A 167 14.78 7.55 -3.14
N PHE A 168 15.77 6.66 -3.02
CA PHE A 168 17.15 7.08 -2.79
C PHE A 168 17.85 7.50 -4.08
N GLU A 169 17.33 7.05 -5.22
CA GLU A 169 17.82 7.38 -6.54
C GLU A 169 17.06 8.57 -7.13
N ASP A 170 17.74 9.71 -7.27
CA ASP A 170 17.18 10.96 -7.80
C ASP A 170 16.69 10.86 -9.26
N TYR A 171 16.98 9.76 -9.96
CA TYR A 171 16.60 9.52 -11.35
C TYR A 171 15.36 8.63 -11.50
N LEU A 172 14.72 8.20 -10.40
CA LEU A 172 13.53 7.32 -10.46
C LEU A 172 12.34 7.98 -11.17
N ALA A 173 12.14 9.27 -10.95
CA ALA A 173 11.16 10.08 -11.66
C ALA A 173 11.93 11.03 -12.60
N PRO A 174 11.69 10.99 -13.93
CA PRO A 174 12.38 11.85 -14.88
C PRO A 174 12.03 13.33 -14.74
#